data_AF-W4Q0N7-F1
#
_entry.id   AF-W4Q0N7-F1
#
_cell.length_a   1.000
_cell.length_b   1.000
_cell.length_c   1.000
_cell.angle_alpha   90.00
_cell.angle_beta   90.00
_cell.angle_gamma   90.00
#
_symmetry.space_group_name_H-M   'P 1'
#
loop_
_entity.id
_entity.type
_entity.pdbx_description
1 polymer ?
#
loop_
_entity_poly.entity_id
_entity_poly.type
_entity_poly.pdbx_seq_one_letter_code
_entity_poly.pdbx_strand_id
1 'polypeptide(L)' 'MRCNSKCFLVEMEQNGERQTKTVTARSSIEARKTIRGQYGAATVIQSVVEKR' A
#
# COMPACT_ATOMS: atom_id res chain seq x y z
N MET A 1 14.75 -11.43 7.74
CA MET A 1 14.54 -10.68 6.48
C MET A 1 13.73 -11.54 5.52
N ARG A 2 12.65 -11.02 4.92
CA ARG A 2 11.93 -11.72 3.83
C ARG A 2 12.66 -11.38 2.52
N CYS A 3 13.27 -12.35 1.84
CA CYS A 3 13.95 -12.09 0.57
C CYS A 3 13.00 -11.46 -0.47
N ASN A 4 13.53 -10.57 -1.31
CA ASN A 4 12.86 -9.86 -2.42
C ASN A 4 11.73 -8.89 -2.03
N SER A 5 11.67 -8.42 -0.79
CA SER A 5 10.75 -7.35 -0.42
C SER A 5 11.24 -6.00 -0.96
N LYS A 6 10.36 -5.29 -1.65
CA LYS A 6 10.52 -3.93 -2.17
C LYS A 6 9.70 -2.96 -1.34
N CYS A 7 10.00 -1.66 -1.44
CA CYS A 7 9.20 -0.60 -0.82
C CYS A 7 8.20 -0.05 -1.85
N PHE A 8 6.94 0.04 -1.47
CA PHE A 8 5.88 0.63 -2.28
C PHE A 8 5.31 1.86 -1.56
N LEU A 9 5.10 2.93 -2.31
CA LEU A 9 4.29 4.07 -1.91
C LEU A 9 2.85 3.81 -2.35
N VAL A 10 1.94 3.79 -1.40
CA VAL A 10 0.51 3.60 -1.62
C VAL A 10 -0.22 4.89 -1.27
N GLU A 11 -0.87 5.49 -2.26
CA GLU A 11 -1.79 6.59 -2.04
C GLU A 11 -3.19 6.03 -1.84
N MET A 12 -3.80 6.39 -0.73
CA MET A 12 -5.13 5.95 -0.36
C MET A 12 -5.95 7.12 0.17
N GLU A 13 -7.26 6.99 0.07
CA GLU A 13 -8.20 7.94 0.65
C GLU A 13 -8.86 7.30 1.86
N GLN A 14 -8.79 8.00 3.00
CA GLN A 14 -9.42 7.58 4.24
C GLN A 14 -10.04 8.80 4.91
N ASN A 15 -11.32 8.70 5.26
CA ASN A 15 -12.08 9.78 5.90
C ASN A 15 -12.09 11.10 5.09
N GLY A 16 -12.04 11.01 3.76
CA GLY A 16 -12.00 12.17 2.85
C GLY A 16 -10.63 12.83 2.73
N GLU A 17 -9.60 12.30 3.39
CA GLU A 17 -8.22 12.78 3.27
C GLU A 17 -7.37 11.81 2.45
N ARG A 18 -6.54 12.37 1.56
CA ARG A 18 -5.51 11.62 0.86
C ARG A 18 -4.33 11.39 1.77
N GLN A 19 -3.99 10.13 1.99
CA GLN A 19 -2.82 9.71 2.75
C GLN A 19 -1.90 8.86 1.88
N THR A 20 -0.60 9.10 2.02
CA THR A 20 0.43 8.28 1.40
C THR A 20 1.09 7.43 2.47
N LYS A 21 1.10 6.10 2.28
CA LYS A 21 1.74 5.14 3.19
C LYS A 21 2.83 4.37 2.46
N THR A 22 3.91 4.08 3.16
CA THR A 22 4.97 3.21 2.64
C THR A 22 4.75 1.79 3.16
N VAL A 23 4.75 0.81 2.25
CA VAL A 23 4.55 -0.60 2.57
C VAL A 23 5.67 -1.43 1.96
N THR A 24 6.25 -2.32 2.77
CA THR A 24 7.22 -3.30 2.31
C THR A 24 6.49 -4.57 1.84
N ALA A 25 6.60 -4.90 0.56
CA ALA A 25 5.91 -6.03 -0.08
C ALA A 25 6.74 -6.61 -1.24
N ARG A 26 6.42 -7.81 -1.74
CA ARG A 26 7.11 -8.39 -2.91
C ARG A 26 6.54 -7.90 -4.24
N SER A 27 5.28 -7.43 -4.23
CA SER A 27 4.59 -6.93 -5.40
C SER A 27 3.58 -5.84 -5.03
N SER A 28 3.14 -5.06 -6.02
CA SER A 28 2.07 -4.07 -5.86
C SER A 28 0.76 -4.71 -5.41
N ILE A 29 0.48 -5.95 -5.80
CA ILE A 29 -0.70 -6.71 -5.36
C ILE A 29 -0.63 -7.01 -3.87
N GLU A 30 0.53 -7.48 -3.39
CA GLU A 30 0.75 -7.72 -1.96
C GLU A 30 0.68 -6.42 -1.18
N ALA A 31 1.24 -5.30 -1.69
CA ALA A 31 1.11 -3.99 -1.06
C ALA A 31 -0.36 -3.55 -0.89
N ARG A 32 -1.21 -3.75 -1.91
CA ARG A 32 -2.66 -3.46 -1.82
C ARG A 32 -3.35 -4.34 -0.77
N LYS A 33 -3.02 -5.64 -0.73
CA LYS A 33 -3.58 -6.56 0.28
C LYS A 33 -3.19 -6.14 1.69
N THR A 34 -1.93 -5.75 1.91
CA THR A 34 -1.46 -5.25 3.20
C THR A 34 -2.22 -4.00 3.62
N ILE A 35 -2.39 -3.02 2.73
CA ILE A 35 -3.18 -1.81 3.03
C ILE A 35 -4.62 -2.15 3.37
N ARG A 36 -5.30 -2.99 2.57
CA ARG A 36 -6.68 -3.40 2.87
C ARG A 36 -6.80 -4.20 4.18
N GLY A 37 -5.78 -4.98 4.54
CA GLY A 37 -5.73 -5.69 5.81
C GLY A 37 -5.55 -4.76 7.01
N GLN A 38 -4.83 -3.64 6.83
CA GLN A 38 -4.57 -2.67 7.90
C GLN A 38 -5.66 -1.60 8.06
N TYR A 39 -6.17 -1.08 6.94
CA TYR A 39 -7.09 0.07 6.92
C TYR A 39 -8.54 -0.31 6.61
N GLY A 40 -8.79 -1.58 6.28
CA GLY A 40 -10.10 -2.14 5.97
C GLY A 40 -10.31 -2.39 4.47
N ALA A 41 -11.24 -3.29 4.15
CA ALA A 41 -11.54 -3.65 2.77
C ALA A 41 -12.13 -2.50 1.95
N ALA A 42 -12.76 -1.52 2.62
CA ALA A 42 -13.36 -0.34 2.01
C ALA A 42 -12.35 0.78 1.69
N THR A 43 -11.07 0.64 2.06
CA THR A 43 -10.05 1.65 1.76
C THR A 43 -9.90 1.83 0.25
N VAL A 44 -10.08 3.06 -0.21
CA VAL A 44 -9.91 3.42 -1.62
C VAL A 44 -8.44 3.63 -1.87
N ILE A 45 -7.82 2.72 -2.63
CA ILE A 45 -6.42 2.82 -3.05
C ILE A 45 -6.39 3.49 -4.42
N GLN A 46 -5.83 4.70 -4.48
CA GLN A 46 -5.71 5.50 -5.71
C GLN A 46 -4.52 5.04 -6.55
N SER A 47 -3.34 4.94 -5.93
CA SER A 47 -2.11 4.58 -6.63
C SER A 47 -1.20 3.68 -5.78
N VAL A 48 -0.42 2.84 -6.46
CA VAL A 48 0.62 2.01 -5.82
C VAL A 48 1.84 2.06 -6.72
N VAL A 49 2.93 2.64 -6.23
CA VAL A 49 4.17 2.84 -6.98
C VAL A 49 5.32 2.22 -6.22
N GLU A 50 6.17 1.47 -6.91
CA GLU A 50 7.42 0.96 -6.33
C GLU A 50 8.38 2.13 -6.12
N LYS A 51 8.88 2.28 -4.89
CA LYS A 51 9.93 3.23 -4.57
C LYS A 51 11.25 2.64 -5.07
N ARG A 52 11.70 3.15 -6.23
CA ARG A 52 13.01 2.85 -6.82
C ARG A 52 14.13 3.50 -6.03
#